data_AF-A0AAN1XYV2-F1
#
_entry.id   AF-A0AAN1XYV2-F1
#
_cell.length_a   1.000
_cell.length_b   1.000
_cell.length_c   1.000
_cell.angle_alpha   90.00
_cell.angle_beta   90.00
_cell.angle_gamma   90.00
#
_symmetry.space_group_name_H-M   'P 1'
#
loop_
_entity.id
_entity.type
_entity.pdbx_description
1 polymer ?
#
loop_
_entity_poly.entity_id
_entity_poly.type
_entity_poly.pdbx_seq_one_letter_code
_entity_poly.pdbx_strand_id
1 'polypeptide(L)'
;MTYAHPAFVAAARSTPVRLGSLSVPASARKNVEAAFAYLSQDAVERTLIDRLLHGPAQHRITINHHDDDSYDPNTHAIHWDPHSALLTTDGGRQSPALGLGHEIDHALENARIEDRLQAMLDPDYDTLEERRVIVGSERHAATTLHEAIRHDHAGTCYKVASPTARRAQFLRPA
;
A
#
# COMPACT_ATOMS: atom_id res chain seq x y z
N MET A 1 50.36 10.47 19.77
CA MET A 1 49.50 10.33 18.58
C MET A 1 48.34 9.44 18.96
N THR A 2 47.20 10.02 19.33
CA THR A 2 45.96 9.29 19.65
C THR A 2 45.00 9.53 18.50
N TYR A 3 44.67 8.46 17.77
CA TYR A 3 43.63 8.47 16.75
C TYR A 3 42.27 8.46 17.45
N ALA A 4 41.47 9.50 17.24
CA ALA A 4 40.05 9.49 17.59
C ALA A 4 39.29 8.78 16.45
N HIS A 5 38.55 7.72 16.79
CA HIS A 5 37.54 7.15 15.90
C HIS A 5 36.33 8.09 15.80
N PRO A 6 35.78 8.34 14.60
CA PRO A 6 34.51 9.05 14.49
C PRO A 6 33.38 8.14 14.98
N ALA A 7 32.59 8.66 15.92
CA ALA A 7 31.35 8.03 16.35
C ALA A 7 30.38 7.95 15.16
N PHE A 8 29.85 6.76 14.91
CA PHE A 8 28.71 6.56 14.03
C PHE A 8 27.53 7.39 14.57
N VAL A 9 27.12 8.41 13.84
CA VAL A 9 25.85 9.10 14.09
C VAL A 9 24.76 8.18 13.56
N ALA A 10 24.14 7.41 14.46
CA ALA A 10 22.89 6.73 14.15
C ALA A 10 21.87 7.80 13.77
N ALA A 11 21.37 7.78 12.53
CA ALA A 11 20.27 8.63 12.11
C ALA A 11 19.12 8.44 13.11
N ALA A 12 18.69 9.53 13.75
CA ALA A 12 17.58 9.51 14.69
C ALA A 12 16.36 8.95 13.96
N ARG A 13 15.95 7.72 14.32
CA ARG A 13 14.71 7.13 13.83
C ARG A 13 13.57 8.03 14.30
N SER A 14 12.88 8.67 13.37
CA SER A 14 11.73 9.50 13.68
C SER A 14 10.66 8.64 14.38
N THR A 15 10.20 9.09 15.54
CA THR A 15 9.18 8.37 16.31
C THR A 15 7.92 8.20 15.46
N PRO A 16 7.35 6.99 15.33
CA PRO A 16 6.10 6.78 14.65
C PRO A 16 4.98 7.66 15.25
N VAL A 17 4.12 8.18 14.38
CA VAL A 17 2.88 8.87 14.75
C VAL A 17 1.73 7.87 14.77
N ARG A 18 0.68 8.18 15.54
CA ARG A 18 -0.54 7.37 15.59
C ARG A 18 -1.68 8.08 14.88
N LEU A 19 -2.35 7.35 14.00
CA LEU A 19 -3.64 7.72 13.42
C LEU A 19 -4.64 6.69 13.97
N GLY A 20 -5.28 7.02 15.10
CA GLY A 20 -6.07 6.04 15.85
C GLY A 20 -5.24 4.82 16.29
N SER A 21 -5.68 3.62 15.89
CA SER A 21 -5.02 2.32 16.11
C SER A 21 -3.84 2.07 15.17
N LEU A 22 -3.70 2.84 14.09
CA LEU A 22 -2.63 2.68 13.10
C LEU A 22 -1.36 3.43 13.52
N SER A 23 -0.20 2.76 13.43
CA SER A 23 1.11 3.39 13.56
C SER A 23 1.71 3.70 12.18
N VAL A 24 2.22 4.92 12.00
CA VAL A 24 2.80 5.39 10.73
C VAL A 24 4.14 6.08 11.00
N PRO A 25 5.19 5.87 10.19
CA PRO A 25 6.42 6.64 10.30
C PRO A 25 6.13 8.15 10.17
N ALA A 26 6.70 8.98 11.04
CA ALA A 26 6.44 10.42 11.02
C ALA A 26 6.72 11.05 9.64
N SER A 27 7.76 10.57 8.94
CA SER A 27 8.13 10.99 7.58
C SER A 27 7.09 10.62 6.53
N ALA A 28 6.34 9.54 6.74
CA ALA A 28 5.37 9.01 5.80
C ALA A 28 3.96 9.57 5.98
N ARG A 29 3.69 10.22 7.13
CA ARG A 29 2.36 10.69 7.53
C ARG A 29 1.62 11.43 6.41
N LYS A 30 2.29 12.38 5.74
CA LYS A 30 1.66 13.17 4.68
C LYS A 30 1.25 12.33 3.47
N ASN A 31 2.04 11.33 3.10
CA ASN A 31 1.73 10.44 1.98
C ASN A 31 0.55 9.52 2.34
N VAL A 32 0.54 8.98 3.57
CA VAL A 32 -0.58 8.17 4.06
C VAL A 32 -1.86 8.97 4.14
N GLU A 33 -1.84 10.18 4.72
CA GLU A 33 -3.01 11.06 4.78
C GLU A 33 -3.53 11.42 3.37
N ALA A 34 -2.64 11.66 2.41
CA ALA A 34 -3.02 11.92 1.02
C ALA A 34 -3.65 10.69 0.34
N ALA A 35 -3.09 9.50 0.55
CA ALA A 35 -3.66 8.26 0.03
C ALA A 35 -5.02 7.96 0.66
N PHE A 36 -5.16 8.12 1.99
CA PHE A 36 -6.43 7.91 2.69
C PHE A 36 -7.50 8.88 2.24
N ALA A 37 -7.16 10.17 2.09
CA ALA A 37 -8.10 11.15 1.56
C ALA A 37 -8.56 10.81 0.13
N TYR A 38 -7.64 10.30 -0.70
CA TYR A 38 -7.94 9.90 -2.07
C TYR A 38 -8.83 8.66 -2.11
N LEU A 39 -8.43 7.57 -1.43
CA LEU A 39 -9.16 6.31 -1.31
C LEU A 39 -10.55 6.49 -0.70
N SER A 40 -10.70 7.36 0.30
CA SER A 40 -11.97 7.58 1.02
C SER A 40 -13.09 8.19 0.16
N GLN A 41 -12.80 8.60 -1.08
CA GLN A 41 -13.85 8.91 -2.06
C GLN A 41 -14.65 7.65 -2.42
N ASP A 42 -14.01 6.49 -2.41
CA ASP A 42 -14.65 5.19 -2.53
C ASP A 42 -15.28 4.75 -1.20
N ALA A 43 -16.49 4.19 -1.26
CA ALA A 43 -17.22 3.83 -0.05
C ALA A 43 -16.67 2.58 0.65
N VAL A 44 -16.16 1.60 -0.11
CA VAL A 44 -15.59 0.35 0.44
C VAL A 44 -14.27 0.67 1.11
N GLU A 45 -13.38 1.37 0.41
CA GLU A 45 -12.09 1.80 0.96
C GLU A 45 -12.25 2.70 2.18
N ARG A 46 -13.21 3.62 2.17
CA ARG A 46 -13.51 4.46 3.35
C ARG A 46 -13.87 3.60 4.57
N THR A 47 -14.65 2.54 4.38
CA THR A 47 -15.00 1.61 5.46
C THR A 47 -13.80 0.79 5.91
N LEU A 48 -12.93 0.35 5.00
CA LEU A 48 -11.69 -0.35 5.35
C LEU A 48 -10.75 0.57 6.15
N ILE A 49 -10.52 1.80 5.69
CA ILE A 49 -9.70 2.80 6.40
C ILE A 49 -10.28 3.09 7.78
N ASP A 50 -11.60 3.25 7.91
CA ASP A 50 -12.23 3.46 9.22
C ASP A 50 -11.98 2.29 10.18
N ARG A 51 -12.11 1.04 9.69
CA ARG A 51 -11.79 -0.16 10.46
C ARG A 51 -10.32 -0.25 10.84
N LEU A 52 -9.40 0.13 9.95
CA LEU A 52 -7.96 0.16 10.22
C LEU A 52 -7.61 1.18 11.31
N LEU A 53 -8.26 2.36 11.26
CA LEU A 53 -8.00 3.46 12.19
C LEU A 53 -8.66 3.29 13.56
N HIS A 54 -9.82 2.64 13.63
CA HIS A 54 -10.63 2.59 14.84
C HIS A 54 -10.89 1.17 15.35
N GLY A 55 -10.41 0.15 14.64
CA GLY A 55 -10.51 -1.24 15.01
C GLY A 55 -9.67 -1.61 16.25
N PRO A 56 -9.95 -2.76 16.86
CA PRO A 56 -9.24 -3.23 18.05
C PRO A 56 -7.83 -3.76 17.75
N ALA A 57 -7.57 -4.17 16.51
CA ALA A 57 -6.26 -4.62 16.06
C ALA A 57 -5.35 -3.40 15.81
N GLN A 58 -4.08 -3.54 16.20
CA GLN A 58 -3.07 -2.55 15.86
C GLN A 58 -2.33 -3.01 14.62
N HIS A 59 -2.22 -2.11 13.66
CA HIS A 59 -1.45 -2.28 12.44
C HIS A 59 -0.39 -1.19 12.34
N ARG A 60 0.60 -1.40 11.49
CA ARG A 60 1.59 -0.38 11.16
C ARG A 60 1.81 -0.30 9.65
N ILE A 61 1.97 0.92 9.14
CA ILE A 61 2.53 1.12 7.81
C ILE A 61 4.06 1.16 7.93
N THR A 62 4.74 0.45 7.04
CA THR A 62 6.20 0.54 6.85
C THR A 62 6.47 0.98 5.44
N ILE A 63 7.18 2.09 5.27
CA ILE A 63 7.54 2.54 3.92
C ILE A 63 8.70 1.70 3.40
N ASN A 64 8.51 1.11 2.22
CA ASN A 64 9.59 0.55 1.44
C ASN A 64 9.81 1.39 0.16
N HIS A 65 10.88 1.08 -0.57
CA HIS A 65 11.23 1.73 -1.84
C HIS A 65 11.55 0.71 -2.93
N HIS A 66 10.99 -0.49 -2.82
CA HIS A 66 11.35 -1.66 -3.62
C HIS A 66 10.34 -2.01 -4.70
N ASP A 67 9.43 -1.08 -5.01
CA ASP A 67 8.39 -1.28 -6.04
C ASP A 67 7.44 -2.46 -5.73
N ASP A 68 7.21 -2.71 -4.45
CA ASP A 68 6.41 -3.83 -3.94
C ASP A 68 5.55 -3.36 -2.77
N ASP A 69 4.30 -3.79 -2.73
CA ASP A 69 3.36 -3.54 -1.63
C ASP A 69 2.95 -4.91 -1.07
N SER A 70 2.85 -5.04 0.25
CA SER A 70 2.53 -6.34 0.87
C SER A 70 2.03 -6.21 2.30
N TYR A 71 1.12 -7.07 2.73
CA TYR A 71 0.74 -7.25 4.12
C TYR A 71 1.43 -8.46 4.76
N ASP A 72 2.09 -8.25 5.90
CA ASP A 72 2.64 -9.33 6.74
C ASP A 72 1.71 -9.61 7.95
N PRO A 73 0.96 -10.73 7.95
CA PRO A 73 0.05 -11.07 9.04
C PRO A 73 0.78 -11.44 10.34
N ASN A 74 2.07 -11.75 10.33
CA ASN A 74 2.81 -12.07 11.55
C ASN A 74 3.20 -10.82 12.33
N THR A 75 3.46 -9.72 11.63
CA THR A 75 3.87 -8.45 12.24
C THR A 75 2.84 -7.34 12.12
N HIS A 76 1.69 -7.62 11.50
CA HIS A 76 0.60 -6.69 11.21
C HIS A 76 1.14 -5.43 10.48
N ALA A 77 2.08 -5.66 9.56
CA ALA A 77 2.77 -4.61 8.84
C ALA A 77 2.26 -4.52 7.40
N ILE A 78 1.78 -3.35 7.02
CA ILE A 78 1.51 -3.00 5.63
C ILE A 78 2.78 -2.34 5.09
N HIS A 79 3.48 -3.04 4.22
CA HIS A 79 4.62 -2.52 3.48
C HIS A 79 4.09 -1.78 2.25
N TRP A 80 4.47 -0.52 2.10
CA TRP A 80 3.93 0.32 1.03
C TRP A 80 4.99 1.27 0.47
N ASP A 81 5.10 1.36 -0.86
CA ASP A 81 5.87 2.40 -1.54
C ASP A 81 4.96 3.52 -2.07
N PRO A 82 4.96 4.72 -1.46
CA PRO A 82 4.11 5.83 -1.85
C PRO A 82 4.43 6.42 -3.24
N HIS A 83 5.47 5.91 -3.90
CA HIS A 83 5.91 6.33 -5.22
C HIS A 83 5.90 5.19 -6.25
N SER A 84 5.44 3.98 -5.90
CA SER A 84 5.32 2.85 -6.83
C SER A 84 3.89 2.77 -7.39
N ALA A 85 3.73 3.18 -8.65
CA ALA A 85 2.47 3.04 -9.38
C ALA A 85 2.50 1.76 -10.21
N LEU A 86 1.35 1.18 -10.55
CA LEU A 86 1.27 -0.04 -11.36
C LEU A 86 0.81 0.27 -12.79
N LEU A 87 1.57 -0.23 -13.78
CA LEU A 87 1.12 -0.36 -15.17
C LEU A 87 0.50 -1.76 -15.31
N THR A 88 -0.82 -1.82 -15.58
CA THR A 88 -1.53 -3.10 -15.72
C THR A 88 -1.12 -3.80 -17.02
N THR A 89 -1.33 -5.11 -17.09
CA THR A 89 -1.10 -5.92 -18.31
C THR A 89 -1.90 -5.42 -19.52
N ASP A 90 -3.10 -4.87 -19.27
CA ASP A 90 -3.96 -4.22 -20.27
C ASP A 90 -3.48 -2.81 -20.68
N GLY A 91 -2.35 -2.33 -20.17
CA GLY A 91 -1.77 -1.01 -20.47
C GLY A 91 -2.39 0.16 -19.69
N GLY A 92 -3.27 -0.15 -18.74
CA GLY A 92 -3.87 0.80 -17.80
C GLY A 92 -2.93 1.21 -16.68
N ARG A 93 -3.32 2.20 -15.87
CA ARG A 93 -2.48 2.71 -14.77
C ARG A 93 -3.26 2.82 -13.49
N GLN A 94 -2.64 2.37 -12.41
CA GLN A 94 -3.12 2.49 -11.04
C GLN A 94 -2.12 3.30 -10.21
N SER A 95 -2.62 4.05 -9.22
CA SER A 95 -1.80 4.86 -8.33
C SER A 95 -1.24 4.04 -7.17
N PRO A 96 -0.15 4.50 -6.52
CA PRO A 96 0.33 3.86 -5.28
C PRO A 96 -0.74 3.79 -4.19
N ALA A 97 -1.67 4.76 -4.14
CA ALA A 97 -2.78 4.73 -3.21
C ALA A 97 -3.68 3.51 -3.42
N LEU A 98 -3.89 3.06 -4.67
CA LEU A 98 -4.68 1.87 -4.91
C LEU A 98 -3.98 0.58 -4.43
N GLY A 99 -2.65 0.51 -4.57
CA GLY A 99 -1.84 -0.55 -3.95
C GLY A 99 -1.94 -0.54 -2.42
N LEU A 100 -1.97 0.63 -1.78
CA LEU A 100 -2.23 0.71 -0.33
C LEU A 100 -3.63 0.18 0.04
N GLY A 101 -4.66 0.52 -0.73
CA GLY A 101 -6.03 0.03 -0.50
C GLY A 101 -6.11 -1.50 -0.57
N HIS A 102 -5.44 -2.08 -1.56
CA HIS A 102 -5.28 -3.52 -1.73
C HIS A 102 -4.72 -4.18 -0.45
N GLU A 103 -3.58 -3.72 0.05
CA GLU A 103 -2.99 -4.29 1.27
C GLU A 103 -3.80 -4.06 2.55
N ILE A 104 -4.58 -2.98 2.60
CA ILE A 104 -5.49 -2.73 3.72
C ILE A 104 -6.62 -3.76 3.76
N ASP A 105 -7.10 -4.24 2.60
CA ASP A 105 -8.11 -5.29 2.56
C ASP A 105 -7.58 -6.59 3.16
N HIS A 106 -6.41 -7.06 2.72
CA HIS A 106 -5.71 -8.21 3.34
C HIS A 106 -5.55 -8.02 4.86
N ALA A 107 -5.12 -6.83 5.28
CA ALA A 107 -4.91 -6.53 6.70
C ALA A 107 -6.17 -6.64 7.57
N LEU A 108 -7.36 -6.57 6.97
CA LEU A 108 -8.65 -6.51 7.66
C LEU A 108 -9.57 -7.71 7.38
N GLU A 109 -9.18 -8.63 6.50
CA GLU A 109 -9.90 -9.86 6.26
C GLU A 109 -9.81 -10.79 7.49
N ASN A 110 -10.77 -11.70 7.60
CA ASN A 110 -10.71 -12.73 8.61
C ASN A 110 -9.55 -13.68 8.33
N ALA A 111 -8.63 -13.84 9.29
CA ALA A 111 -7.44 -14.67 9.12
C ALA A 111 -7.74 -16.10 8.62
N ARG A 112 -8.86 -16.72 9.03
CA ARG A 112 -9.21 -18.08 8.55
C ARG A 112 -9.70 -18.08 7.10
N ILE A 113 -10.33 -16.99 6.67
CA ILE A 113 -10.76 -16.82 5.27
C ILE A 113 -9.54 -16.56 4.41
N GLU A 114 -8.69 -15.62 4.83
CA GLU A 114 -7.43 -15.27 4.18
C GLU A 114 -6.53 -16.50 4.03
N ASP A 115 -6.20 -17.21 5.12
CA ASP A 115 -5.35 -18.41 5.10
C ASP A 115 -5.88 -19.47 4.12
N ARG A 116 -7.21 -19.64 4.07
CA ARG A 116 -7.85 -20.62 3.20
C ARG A 116 -7.74 -20.20 1.74
N LEU A 117 -8.02 -18.94 1.40
CA LEU A 117 -8.01 -18.45 0.03
C LEU A 117 -6.58 -18.29 -0.50
N GLN A 118 -5.65 -17.86 0.36
CA GLN A 118 -4.22 -17.74 0.02
C GLN A 118 -3.58 -19.09 -0.30
N ALA A 119 -4.07 -20.18 0.31
CA ALA A 119 -3.61 -21.54 0.02
C ALA A 119 -4.15 -22.12 -1.32
N MET A 120 -5.09 -21.44 -1.97
CA MET A 120 -5.74 -21.90 -3.20
C MET A 120 -5.21 -21.12 -4.40
N LEU A 121 -4.44 -21.79 -5.26
CA LEU A 121 -3.87 -21.15 -6.45
C LEU A 121 -4.93 -20.74 -7.46
N ASP A 122 -4.75 -19.56 -8.05
CA ASP A 122 -5.51 -19.06 -9.19
C ASP A 122 -4.51 -18.62 -10.29
N PRO A 123 -4.53 -19.23 -11.50
CA PRO A 123 -3.52 -18.95 -12.52
C PRO A 123 -3.42 -17.50 -12.98
N ASP A 124 -4.50 -16.72 -12.88
CA ASP A 124 -4.51 -15.33 -13.33
C ASP A 124 -4.19 -14.37 -12.18
N TYR A 125 -4.36 -14.80 -10.93
CA TYR A 125 -4.25 -13.94 -9.75
C TYR A 125 -3.23 -14.43 -8.71
N ASP A 126 -2.44 -15.46 -9.02
CA ASP A 126 -1.62 -16.24 -8.07
C ASP A 126 -2.43 -17.03 -7.04
N THR A 127 -3.35 -16.40 -6.30
CA THR A 127 -4.23 -17.04 -5.32
C THR A 127 -5.69 -16.57 -5.43
N LEU A 128 -6.61 -17.31 -4.81
CA LEU A 128 -8.00 -16.86 -4.69
C LEU A 128 -8.16 -15.64 -3.78
N GLU A 129 -7.19 -15.38 -2.90
CA GLU A 129 -7.20 -14.24 -1.99
C GLU A 129 -6.84 -12.95 -2.73
N GLU A 130 -5.78 -12.98 -3.53
CA GLU A 130 -5.46 -11.91 -4.49
C GLU A 130 -6.63 -11.62 -5.41
N ARG A 131 -7.26 -12.67 -5.96
CA ARG A 131 -8.46 -12.53 -6.79
C ARG A 131 -9.57 -11.82 -6.04
N ARG A 132 -9.84 -12.17 -4.78
CA ARG A 132 -10.90 -11.57 -3.94
C ARG A 132 -10.68 -10.06 -3.82
N VAL A 133 -9.45 -9.63 -3.51
CA VAL A 133 -9.12 -8.20 -3.37
C VAL A 133 -9.18 -7.48 -4.71
N ILE A 134 -8.54 -8.03 -5.75
CA ILE A 134 -8.46 -7.39 -7.07
C ILE A 134 -9.82 -7.21 -7.71
N VAL A 135 -10.67 -8.24 -7.71
CA VAL A 135 -12.01 -8.14 -8.30
C VAL A 135 -13.04 -7.48 -7.36
N GLY A 136 -12.67 -7.31 -6.08
CA GLY A 136 -13.49 -6.75 -5.02
C GLY A 136 -13.19 -5.28 -4.75
N SER A 137 -12.55 -5.00 -3.61
CA SER A 137 -12.25 -3.66 -3.11
C SER A 137 -11.44 -2.84 -4.11
N GLU A 138 -10.36 -3.41 -4.66
CA GLU A 138 -9.48 -2.71 -5.59
C GLU A 138 -10.24 -2.29 -6.85
N ARG A 139 -11.01 -3.20 -7.47
CA ARG A 139 -11.85 -2.88 -8.64
C ARG A 139 -12.92 -1.84 -8.32
N HIS A 140 -13.55 -1.91 -7.14
CA HIS A 140 -14.56 -0.96 -6.70
C HIS A 140 -13.94 0.45 -6.59
N ALA A 141 -12.80 0.55 -5.91
CA ALA A 141 -12.03 1.78 -5.78
C ALA A 141 -11.53 2.30 -7.14
N ALA A 142 -10.96 1.46 -7.99
CA ALA A 142 -10.50 1.83 -9.33
C ALA A 142 -11.63 2.42 -10.17
N THR A 143 -12.83 1.82 -10.08
CA THR A 143 -14.04 2.31 -10.77
C THR A 143 -14.43 3.70 -10.27
N THR A 144 -14.52 3.88 -8.95
CA THR A 144 -14.90 5.15 -8.32
C THR A 144 -13.88 6.26 -8.59
N LEU A 145 -12.58 5.93 -8.58
CA LEU A 145 -11.47 6.86 -8.68
C LEU A 145 -11.03 7.11 -10.13
N HIS A 146 -11.69 6.47 -11.10
CA HIS A 146 -11.36 6.52 -12.52
C HIS A 146 -9.91 6.12 -12.81
N GLU A 147 -9.46 5.04 -12.17
CA GLU A 147 -8.21 4.35 -12.46
C GLU A 147 -8.45 3.13 -13.35
N ALA A 148 -7.38 2.50 -13.83
CA ALA A 148 -7.52 1.27 -14.58
C ALA A 148 -7.96 0.12 -13.67
N ILE A 149 -8.87 -0.70 -14.18
CA ILE A 149 -9.22 -1.99 -13.60
C ILE A 149 -8.27 -3.01 -14.21
N ARG A 150 -7.54 -3.76 -13.37
CA ARG A 150 -6.75 -4.91 -13.80
C ARG A 150 -7.59 -6.20 -13.70
N HIS A 151 -7.18 -7.21 -14.47
CA HIS A 151 -7.88 -8.49 -14.59
C HIS A 151 -6.99 -9.69 -14.25
N ASP A 152 -5.81 -9.42 -13.72
CA ASP A 152 -4.82 -10.38 -13.24
C ASP A 152 -4.02 -9.75 -12.07
N HIS A 153 -3.21 -10.55 -11.40
CA HIS A 153 -2.31 -10.07 -10.35
C HIS A 153 -1.05 -9.38 -10.93
N ALA A 154 -0.77 -9.56 -12.22
CA ALA A 154 0.45 -9.07 -12.85
C ALA A 154 0.43 -7.55 -13.12
N GLY A 155 1.60 -7.04 -13.47
CA GLY A 155 1.80 -5.66 -13.86
C GLY A 155 3.27 -5.27 -13.87
N THR A 156 3.55 -3.99 -14.10
CA THR A 156 4.90 -3.44 -14.02
C THR A 156 4.88 -2.16 -13.21
N CYS A 157 5.59 -2.16 -12.09
CA CYS A 157 5.72 -0.98 -11.25
C CYS A 157 6.55 0.11 -11.93
N TYR A 158 6.19 1.38 -11.69
CA TYR A 158 6.91 2.55 -12.18
C TYR A 158 6.81 3.72 -11.20
N LYS A 159 7.84 4.57 -11.18
CA LYS A 159 7.91 5.67 -10.22
C LYS A 159 7.04 6.87 -10.57
N VAL A 160 6.34 7.39 -9.56
CA VAL A 160 5.49 8.59 -9.64
C VAL A 160 5.80 9.60 -8.53
N ALA A 161 5.43 10.86 -8.75
CA ALA A 161 5.79 11.95 -7.85
C ALA A 161 4.99 11.97 -6.53
N SER A 162 3.84 11.30 -6.46
CA SER A 162 2.96 11.29 -5.28
C SER A 162 2.11 10.02 -5.20
N PRO A 163 1.57 9.68 -4.01
CA PRO A 163 0.70 8.51 -3.82
C PRO A 163 -0.52 8.43 -4.72
N THR A 164 -0.98 9.57 -5.23
CA THR A 164 -2.20 9.67 -6.05
C THR A 164 -1.89 9.89 -7.53
N ALA A 165 -0.61 9.95 -7.90
CA ALA A 165 -0.21 10.16 -9.28
C ALA A 165 -0.22 8.84 -10.07
N ARG A 166 -0.64 8.95 -11.33
CA ARG A 166 -0.61 7.85 -12.33
C ARG A 166 0.26 8.16 -13.54
N ARG A 167 0.98 9.28 -13.51
CA ARG A 167 1.88 9.67 -14.60
C ARG A 167 3.30 9.62 -14.07
N ALA A 168 4.17 8.96 -14.83
CA ALA A 168 5.58 8.88 -14.50
C ALA A 168 6.15 10.30 -14.30
N GLN A 169 7.04 10.43 -13.33
CA GLN A 169 7.74 11.68 -13.12
C GLN A 169 8.65 11.93 -14.33
N PHE A 170 8.34 12.94 -15.14
CA PHE A 170 9.32 13.43 -16.11
C PHE A 170 10.45 14.09 -15.33
N LEU A 171 11.63 13.48 -15.32
CA LEU A 171 12.86 14.21 -15.01
C LEU A 171 12.96 15.32 -16.06
N ARG A 172 12.76 16.57 -15.64
CA ARG A 172 13.11 17.70 -16.52
C ARG A 172 14.60 17.61 -16.79
N PRO A 173 15.07 17.66 -18.05
CA PRO A 173 16.49 17.81 -18.32
C PRO A 173 16.96 19.13 -17.67
N ALA A 174 18.14 19.07 -17.05
CA ALA A 174 18.80 20.19 -16.40
C ALA A 174 19.11 21.32 -17.38
#